data_AF-A0AB39Q7D0-F1
#
_entry.id   AF-A0AB39Q7D0-F1
#
_cell.length_a   1.000
_cell.length_b   1.000
_cell.length_c   1.000
_cell.angle_alpha   90.00
_cell.angle_beta   90.00
_cell.angle_gamma   90.00
#
_symmetry.space_group_name_H-M   'P 1'
#
loop_
_entity.id
_entity.type
_entity.pdbx_description
1 polymer ?
#
loop_
_entity_poly.entity_id
_entity_poly.type
_entity_poly.pdbx_seq_one_letter_code
_entity_poly.pdbx_strand_id
1 'polypeptide(L)'
;MTEQPPPPGPGFGPPPPQYAPAQPPYPPVQPSYASAQPPYAPVPPQPAPAGPEFLAIDKRNAVVVDASGVAFEMSGLTIEFQWPEVRGVHYKASPDGKALMVAVVHVDGRFYECVVEAKPRTRLQEWFPQLAWVLGHYRPMG
;
A
#
# COMPACT_ATOMS: atom_id res chain seq x y z
N MET A 1 -16.99 39.05 37.40
CA MET A 1 -16.32 40.15 38.12
C MET A 1 -15.69 39.56 39.36
N THR A 2 -14.37 39.34 39.34
CA THR A 2 -13.54 39.34 40.54
C THR A 2 -12.09 39.55 40.11
N GLU A 3 -11.51 40.64 40.58
CA GLU A 3 -10.11 41.05 40.38
C GLU A 3 -9.16 40.13 41.17
N GLN A 4 -7.96 39.90 40.66
CA GLN A 4 -6.90 39.22 41.41
C GLN A 4 -5.60 40.06 41.37
N PRO A 5 -4.99 40.41 42.53
CA PRO A 5 -3.84 41.33 42.64
C PRO A 5 -2.47 40.60 42.51
N PRO A 6 -1.36 41.29 42.17
CA PRO A 6 0.02 40.76 42.24
C PRO A 6 0.71 41.17 43.56
N PRO A 7 1.65 40.40 44.17
CA PRO A 7 3.13 40.49 43.91
C PRO A 7 3.90 39.20 44.39
N PRO A 8 5.23 39.14 44.73
CA PRO A 8 6.38 40.06 44.61
C PRO A 8 7.63 39.49 43.88
N GLY A 9 8.64 40.35 43.72
CA GLY A 9 9.83 40.23 42.86
C GLY A 9 11.04 39.37 43.32
N PRO A 10 12.22 39.55 42.69
CA PRO A 10 13.26 38.53 42.55
C PRO A 10 14.34 38.56 43.65
N GLY A 11 14.69 37.39 44.18
CA GLY A 11 15.79 37.22 45.14
C GLY A 11 17.01 36.56 44.50
N PHE A 12 18.08 37.33 44.32
CA PHE A 12 19.44 36.84 44.04
C PHE A 12 20.16 36.50 45.35
N GLY A 13 20.93 35.41 45.38
CA GLY A 13 21.96 35.14 46.38
C GLY A 13 23.20 34.48 45.74
N PRO A 14 24.46 34.81 46.14
CA PRO A 14 25.68 34.18 45.62
C PRO A 14 26.35 33.25 46.69
N PRO A 15 27.60 32.73 46.50
CA PRO A 15 27.98 31.43 45.91
C PRO A 15 28.74 30.50 46.92
N PRO A 16 29.31 29.35 46.51
CA PRO A 16 30.78 29.24 46.63
C PRO A 16 31.48 28.42 45.51
N PRO A 17 32.83 28.45 45.43
CA PRO A 17 33.55 28.21 44.19
C PRO A 17 34.38 26.89 44.13
N GLN A 18 34.73 26.57 42.87
CA GLN A 18 35.98 26.01 42.36
C GLN A 18 36.36 24.55 42.66
N TYR A 19 36.55 23.78 41.58
CA TYR A 19 37.85 23.17 41.21
C TYR A 19 37.96 23.04 39.68
N ALA A 20 39.04 23.59 39.11
CA ALA A 20 39.49 23.35 37.73
C ALA A 20 40.43 22.13 37.69
N PRO A 21 40.72 21.52 36.53
CA PRO A 21 41.78 22.07 35.67
C PRO A 21 41.55 21.97 34.15
N ALA A 22 42.37 22.74 33.42
CA ALA A 22 42.58 22.89 31.97
C ALA A 22 42.43 21.59 31.11
N GLN A 23 42.15 21.62 29.79
CA GLN A 23 42.94 22.24 28.70
C GLN A 23 42.11 22.52 27.37
N PRO A 24 42.70 22.76 26.16
CA PRO A 24 42.49 23.92 25.27
C PRO A 24 41.78 23.53 23.94
N PRO A 25 42.09 24.12 22.76
CA PRO A 25 41.85 25.46 22.21
C PRO A 25 40.71 25.47 21.16
N TYR A 26 40.17 26.65 20.79
CA TYR A 26 39.39 26.85 19.54
C TYR A 26 40.23 26.48 18.28
N PRO A 27 39.71 26.28 17.04
CA PRO A 27 38.46 26.80 16.40
C PRO A 27 37.81 25.76 15.41
N PRO A 28 37.04 26.08 14.34
CA PRO A 28 36.35 27.31 13.93
C PRO A 28 34.82 27.16 13.69
N VAL A 29 34.16 28.31 13.62
CA VAL A 29 32.77 28.48 13.16
C VAL A 29 32.58 27.99 11.72
N GLN A 30 31.55 27.16 11.50
CA GLN A 30 31.04 26.86 10.16
C GLN A 30 29.90 27.83 9.83
N PRO A 31 29.88 28.49 8.66
CA PRO A 31 28.73 29.27 8.24
C PRO A 31 27.58 28.30 7.90
N SER A 32 26.47 28.44 8.62
CA SER A 32 25.21 27.80 8.28
C SER A 32 24.66 28.43 7.01
N TYR A 33 24.77 27.71 5.89
CA TYR A 33 24.00 27.99 4.69
C TYR A 33 22.52 27.69 5.01
N ALA A 34 21.80 28.74 5.39
CA ALA A 34 20.34 28.73 5.37
C ALA A 34 19.90 28.64 3.89
N SER A 35 19.70 27.42 3.41
CA SER A 35 18.98 27.18 2.16
C SER A 35 17.52 27.55 2.37
N ALA A 36 17.11 28.68 1.81
CA ALA A 36 15.70 29.03 1.61
C ALA A 36 15.02 27.90 0.84
N GLN A 37 14.07 27.21 1.47
CA GLN A 37 13.28 26.20 0.80
C GLN A 37 12.33 26.90 -0.20
N PRO A 38 12.31 26.50 -1.49
CA PRO A 38 11.29 26.98 -2.39
C PRO A 38 9.92 26.43 -1.96
N PRO A 39 8.85 27.26 -1.92
CA PRO A 39 7.51 26.74 -1.75
C PRO A 39 7.15 26.00 -3.05
N TYR A 40 6.54 24.82 -2.92
CA TYR A 40 6.18 23.88 -4.00
C TYR A 40 7.29 22.93 -4.46
N ALA A 41 7.71 22.03 -3.57
CA ALA A 41 8.00 20.67 -4.02
C ALA A 41 6.65 19.95 -4.22
N PRO A 42 6.37 19.29 -5.36
CA PRO A 42 5.21 18.43 -5.49
C PRO A 42 5.33 17.31 -4.45
N VAL A 43 4.34 17.21 -3.57
CA VAL A 43 4.22 16.08 -2.65
C VAL A 43 4.13 14.82 -3.52
N PRO A 44 4.98 13.79 -3.32
CA PRO A 44 4.81 12.54 -4.03
C PRO A 44 3.37 12.04 -3.79
N PRO A 45 2.67 11.54 -4.82
CA PRO A 45 1.31 11.05 -4.64
C PRO A 45 1.31 10.04 -3.50
N GLN A 46 0.59 10.36 -2.43
CA GLN A 46 0.42 9.45 -1.31
C GLN A 46 -0.20 8.17 -1.89
N PRO A 47 0.36 6.98 -1.60
CA PRO A 47 -0.18 5.74 -2.15
C PRO A 47 -1.66 5.69 -1.78
N ALA A 48 -2.52 5.56 -2.78
CA ALA A 48 -3.94 5.36 -2.55
C ALA A 48 -4.10 4.19 -1.57
N PRO A 49 -5.08 4.24 -0.65
CA PRO A 49 -5.32 3.12 0.25
C PRO A 49 -5.43 1.85 -0.60
N ALA A 50 -4.57 0.86 -0.31
CA ALA A 50 -4.55 -0.39 -1.03
C ALA A 50 -5.94 -1.01 -0.92
N GLY A 51 -6.64 -1.09 -2.05
CA GLY A 51 -7.94 -1.74 -2.12
C GLY A 51 -7.80 -3.24 -1.85
N PRO A 52 -8.92 -3.96 -1.74
CA PRO A 52 -8.87 -5.39 -1.49
C PRO A 52 -8.16 -6.12 -2.65
N GLU A 53 -7.41 -7.16 -2.33
CA GLU A 53 -6.70 -7.96 -3.32
C GLU A 53 -7.04 -9.45 -3.23
N PHE A 54 -6.99 -10.12 -4.36
CA PHE A 54 -7.12 -11.56 -4.48
C PHE A 54 -5.90 -12.13 -5.18
N LEU A 55 -5.37 -13.22 -4.63
CA LEU A 55 -4.24 -13.96 -5.17
C LEU A 55 -4.50 -15.46 -5.14
N ALA A 56 -4.46 -16.08 -6.30
CA ALA A 56 -4.43 -17.53 -6.46
C ALA A 56 -3.17 -17.92 -7.24
N ILE A 57 -2.32 -18.77 -6.66
CA ILE A 57 -1.09 -19.26 -7.28
C ILE A 57 -1.03 -20.79 -7.18
N ASP A 58 -0.61 -21.42 -8.27
CA ASP A 58 -0.17 -22.81 -8.33
C ASP A 58 1.31 -22.92 -8.79
N LYS A 59 1.75 -24.11 -9.19
CA LYS A 59 3.14 -24.35 -9.64
C LYS A 59 3.55 -23.56 -10.90
N ARG A 60 2.62 -23.21 -11.76
CA ARG A 60 2.85 -22.65 -13.11
C ARG A 60 2.01 -21.42 -13.42
N ASN A 61 0.91 -21.24 -12.72
CA ASN A 61 -0.07 -20.23 -13.04
C ASN A 61 -0.43 -19.39 -11.82
N ALA A 62 -0.79 -18.14 -12.07
CA ALA A 62 -1.27 -17.22 -11.06
C ALA A 62 -2.43 -16.37 -11.59
N VAL A 63 -3.35 -16.01 -10.71
CA VAL A 63 -4.37 -15.00 -10.94
C VAL A 63 -4.27 -13.97 -9.82
N VAL A 64 -4.11 -12.71 -10.19
CA VAL A 64 -4.13 -11.55 -9.29
C VAL A 64 -5.34 -10.69 -9.65
N VAL A 65 -6.05 -10.19 -8.65
CA VAL A 65 -7.08 -9.15 -8.82
C VAL A 65 -6.87 -8.08 -7.77
N ASP A 66 -6.62 -6.85 -8.21
CA ASP A 66 -6.31 -5.71 -7.34
C ASP A 66 -6.81 -4.38 -7.95
N ALA A 67 -6.41 -3.25 -7.37
CA ALA A 67 -6.83 -1.92 -7.80
C ALA A 67 -6.44 -1.56 -9.24
N SER A 68 -5.42 -2.21 -9.80
CA SER A 68 -4.94 -2.01 -11.17
C SER A 68 -5.81 -2.78 -12.17
N GLY A 69 -6.28 -3.97 -11.80
CA GLY A 69 -7.04 -4.83 -12.71
C GLY A 69 -6.97 -6.31 -12.37
N VAL A 70 -6.91 -7.13 -13.42
CA VAL A 70 -6.72 -8.58 -13.35
C VAL A 70 -5.43 -8.95 -14.06
N ALA A 71 -4.58 -9.75 -13.42
CA ALA A 71 -3.37 -10.28 -14.03
C ALA A 71 -3.39 -11.81 -14.05
N PHE A 72 -3.02 -12.39 -15.19
CA PHE A 72 -2.81 -13.81 -15.38
C PHE A 72 -1.33 -14.08 -15.60
N GLU A 73 -0.79 -15.03 -14.84
CA GLU A 73 0.46 -15.69 -15.16
C GLU A 73 0.14 -17.10 -15.65
N MET A 74 0.64 -17.48 -16.82
CA MET A 74 0.39 -18.77 -17.46
C MET A 74 1.71 -19.34 -17.97
N SER A 75 2.37 -20.17 -17.17
CA SER A 75 3.63 -20.85 -17.54
C SER A 75 4.71 -19.89 -18.06
N GLY A 76 4.90 -18.76 -17.37
CA GLY A 76 5.89 -17.72 -17.74
C GLY A 76 5.39 -16.65 -18.72
N LEU A 77 4.15 -16.75 -19.21
CA LEU A 77 3.47 -15.67 -19.92
C LEU A 77 2.64 -14.85 -18.94
N THR A 78 2.94 -13.55 -18.82
CA THR A 78 2.14 -12.61 -18.03
C THR A 78 1.24 -11.80 -18.96
N ILE A 79 -0.04 -11.69 -18.59
CA ILE A 79 -1.01 -10.84 -19.27
C ILE A 79 -1.75 -10.04 -18.20
N GLU A 80 -1.81 -8.73 -18.38
CA GLU A 80 -2.45 -7.81 -17.45
C GLU A 80 -3.62 -7.12 -18.16
N PHE A 81 -4.75 -7.02 -17.47
CA PHE A 81 -5.96 -6.37 -17.96
C PHE A 81 -6.34 -5.26 -17.00
N GLN A 82 -6.25 -4.01 -17.44
CA GLN A 82 -6.66 -2.89 -16.59
C GLN A 82 -8.19 -2.86 -16.48
N TRP A 83 -8.72 -2.32 -15.37
CA TRP A 83 -10.18 -2.27 -15.18
C TRP A 83 -11.00 -1.67 -16.34
N PRO A 84 -10.54 -0.61 -17.05
CA PRO A 84 -11.23 -0.09 -18.23
C PRO A 84 -11.28 -1.05 -19.44
N GLU A 85 -10.34 -1.99 -19.52
CA GLU A 85 -10.20 -2.96 -20.62
C GLU A 85 -10.98 -4.25 -20.35
N VAL A 86 -11.28 -4.53 -19.09
CA VAL A 86 -12.14 -5.63 -18.69
C VAL A 86 -13.59 -5.27 -19.08
N ARG A 87 -14.36 -6.22 -19.59
CA ARG A 87 -15.82 -6.10 -19.73
C ARG A 87 -16.52 -6.93 -18.67
N GLY A 88 -15.99 -8.11 -18.39
CA GLY A 88 -16.49 -8.99 -17.34
C GLY A 88 -15.41 -9.95 -16.89
N VAL A 89 -15.52 -10.38 -15.64
CA VAL A 89 -14.71 -11.46 -15.09
C VAL A 89 -15.65 -12.60 -14.75
N HIS A 90 -15.42 -13.77 -15.33
CA HIS A 90 -16.14 -14.99 -15.02
C HIS A 90 -15.22 -15.92 -14.25
N TYR A 91 -15.76 -16.65 -13.28
CA TYR A 91 -14.99 -17.66 -12.57
C TYR A 91 -15.87 -18.85 -12.22
N LYS A 92 -15.26 -20.03 -12.21
CA LYS A 92 -15.91 -21.29 -11.85
C LYS A 92 -14.88 -22.30 -11.37
N ALA A 93 -15.35 -23.38 -10.75
CA ALA A 93 -14.50 -24.54 -10.52
C ALA A 93 -14.23 -25.26 -11.84
N SER A 94 -13.07 -25.89 -11.97
CA SER A 94 -12.83 -26.85 -13.04
C SER A 94 -13.84 -28.00 -12.98
N PRO A 95 -14.10 -28.71 -14.10
CA PRO A 95 -15.06 -29.82 -14.11
C PRO A 95 -14.78 -30.91 -13.06
N ASP A 96 -13.50 -31.11 -12.72
CA ASP A 96 -13.05 -32.06 -11.70
C ASP A 96 -13.02 -31.47 -10.27
N GLY A 97 -13.29 -30.17 -10.12
CA GLY A 97 -13.37 -29.47 -8.85
C GLY A 97 -12.04 -29.27 -8.13
N LYS A 98 -10.91 -29.29 -8.85
CA LYS A 98 -9.57 -29.12 -8.26
C LYS A 98 -8.86 -27.86 -8.73
N ALA A 99 -9.44 -27.05 -9.60
CA ALA A 99 -8.85 -25.79 -10.02
C ALA A 99 -9.88 -24.66 -10.08
N LEU A 100 -9.40 -23.45 -9.90
CA LEU A 100 -10.13 -22.22 -10.13
C LEU A 100 -9.89 -21.82 -11.58
N MET A 101 -10.96 -21.74 -12.37
CA MET A 101 -10.91 -21.17 -13.71
C MET A 101 -11.38 -19.73 -13.61
N VAL A 102 -10.55 -18.78 -14.02
CA VAL A 102 -10.89 -17.36 -14.10
C VAL A 102 -10.75 -16.92 -15.54
N ALA A 103 -11.72 -16.18 -16.03
CA ALA A 103 -11.67 -15.65 -17.38
C ALA A 103 -12.05 -14.17 -17.44
N VAL A 104 -11.30 -13.43 -18.24
CA VAL A 104 -11.54 -12.03 -18.56
C VAL A 104 -12.17 -11.96 -19.95
N VAL A 105 -13.35 -11.36 -20.03
CA VAL A 105 -13.91 -10.85 -21.28
C VAL A 105 -13.34 -9.46 -21.47
N HIS A 106 -12.56 -9.25 -22.51
CA HIS A 106 -12.02 -7.95 -22.85
C HIS A 106 -13.07 -7.10 -23.58
N VAL A 107 -12.94 -5.77 -23.52
CA VAL A 107 -13.86 -4.82 -24.18
C VAL A 107 -13.99 -5.03 -25.68
N ASP A 108 -12.94 -5.56 -26.34
CA ASP A 108 -12.95 -5.90 -27.76
C ASP A 108 -13.69 -7.20 -28.12
N GLY A 109 -14.12 -7.99 -27.12
CA GLY A 109 -14.80 -9.28 -27.35
C GLY A 109 -13.93 -10.51 -27.19
N ARG A 110 -12.62 -10.36 -26.99
CA ARG A 110 -11.74 -11.48 -26.73
C ARG A 110 -11.97 -12.05 -25.34
N PHE A 111 -11.70 -13.34 -25.22
CA PHE A 111 -11.81 -14.10 -23.99
C PHE A 111 -10.44 -14.68 -23.63
N TYR A 112 -10.02 -14.43 -22.41
CA TYR A 112 -8.76 -14.92 -21.86
C TYR A 112 -9.07 -15.73 -20.63
N GLU A 113 -8.52 -16.94 -20.51
CA GLU A 113 -8.77 -17.84 -19.39
C GLU A 113 -7.46 -18.26 -18.75
N CYS A 114 -7.43 -18.25 -17.42
CA CYS A 114 -6.35 -18.79 -16.61
C CYS A 114 -6.92 -19.80 -15.61
N VAL A 115 -6.22 -20.92 -15.45
CA VAL A 115 -6.62 -22.02 -14.58
C VAL A 115 -5.57 -22.20 -13.50
N VAL A 116 -5.97 -22.05 -12.24
CA VAL A 116 -5.08 -22.19 -11.08
C VAL A 116 -5.50 -23.39 -10.25
N GLU A 117 -4.61 -24.36 -10.11
CA GLU A 117 -4.84 -25.57 -9.33
C GLU A 117 -4.94 -25.27 -7.82
N ALA A 118 -5.99 -25.79 -7.21
CA ALA A 118 -6.24 -25.73 -5.78
C ALA A 118 -5.69 -26.99 -5.09
N LYS A 119 -4.51 -26.86 -4.48
CA LYS A 119 -3.93 -27.88 -3.60
C LYS A 119 -3.81 -27.34 -2.16
N PRO A 120 -4.61 -27.85 -1.20
CA PRO A 120 -5.68 -28.84 -1.33
C PRO A 120 -6.95 -28.27 -2.00
N ARG A 121 -7.85 -29.14 -2.50
CA ARG A 121 -9.09 -28.72 -3.19
C ARG A 121 -9.99 -27.78 -2.34
N THR A 122 -9.90 -27.90 -1.01
CA THR A 122 -10.63 -27.06 -0.04
C THR A 122 -10.34 -25.57 -0.25
N ARG A 123 -9.16 -25.23 -0.79
CA ARG A 123 -8.77 -23.85 -1.12
C ARG A 123 -9.75 -23.15 -2.07
N LEU A 124 -10.49 -23.89 -2.91
CA LEU A 124 -11.55 -23.31 -3.73
C LEU A 124 -12.67 -22.68 -2.89
N GLN A 125 -12.99 -23.27 -1.74
CA GLN A 125 -14.03 -22.75 -0.84
C GLN A 125 -13.63 -21.41 -0.20
N GLU A 126 -12.33 -21.15 -0.07
CA GLU A 126 -11.78 -19.88 0.40
C GLU A 126 -11.68 -18.87 -0.75
N TRP A 127 -11.22 -19.32 -1.92
CA TRP A 127 -11.02 -18.46 -3.07
C TRP A 127 -12.33 -17.90 -3.65
N PHE A 128 -13.41 -18.68 -3.75
CA PHE A 128 -14.66 -18.17 -4.31
C PHE A 128 -15.26 -16.96 -3.57
N PRO A 129 -15.46 -16.99 -2.24
CA PRO A 129 -16.00 -15.84 -1.53
C PRO A 129 -15.02 -14.65 -1.53
N GLN A 130 -13.71 -14.89 -1.42
CA GLN A 130 -12.72 -13.81 -1.50
C GLN A 130 -12.75 -13.14 -2.88
N LEU A 131 -12.70 -13.92 -3.96
CA LEU A 131 -12.76 -13.41 -5.33
C LEU A 131 -14.08 -12.67 -5.59
N ALA A 132 -15.22 -13.21 -5.15
CA ALA A 132 -16.51 -12.55 -5.27
C ALA A 132 -16.52 -11.17 -4.58
N TRP A 133 -15.96 -11.09 -3.37
CA TRP A 133 -15.89 -9.85 -2.60
C TRP A 133 -14.97 -8.81 -3.26
N VAL A 134 -13.78 -9.22 -3.70
CA VAL A 134 -12.82 -8.34 -4.41
C VAL A 134 -13.41 -7.83 -5.73
N LEU A 135 -14.02 -8.71 -6.52
CA LEU A 135 -14.70 -8.31 -7.75
C LEU A 135 -15.87 -7.39 -7.47
N GLY A 136 -16.66 -7.62 -6.41
CA GLY A 136 -17.73 -6.71 -6.01
C GLY A 136 -17.26 -5.31 -5.62
N HIS A 137 -16.02 -5.17 -5.14
CA HIS A 137 -15.42 -3.88 -4.80
C HIS A 137 -15.05 -3.06 -6.05
N TYR A 138 -14.36 -3.67 -7.02
CA TYR A 138 -13.88 -2.97 -8.24
C TYR A 138 -14.89 -2.98 -9.38
N ARG A 139 -15.80 -3.95 -9.38
CA ARG A 139 -16.89 -4.14 -10.33
C ARG A 139 -18.19 -4.35 -9.58
N PRO A 140 -18.70 -3.32 -8.88
CA PRO A 140 -20.07 -3.36 -8.40
C PRO A 140 -20.96 -3.57 -9.63
N MET A 141 -21.65 -4.70 -9.69
CA MET A 141 -22.60 -4.97 -10.77
C MET A 141 -23.60 -3.80 -10.81
N GLY A 142 -23.57 -3.03 -11.89
CA GLY A 142 -24.56 -2.00 -12.19
C GLY A 142 -25.84 -2.61 -12.73
#